data_AF-A0A2T4BC19-F1
#
_entry.id   AF-A0A2T4BC19-F1
#
_cell.length_a   1.000
_cell.length_b   1.000
_cell.length_c   1.000
_cell.angle_alpha   90.00
_cell.angle_beta   90.00
_cell.angle_gamma   90.00
#
_symmetry.space_group_name_H-M   'P 1'
#
loop_
_entity.id
_entity.type
_entity.pdbx_description
1 polymer ?
#
loop_
_entity_poly.entity_id
_entity_poly.type
_entity_poly.pdbx_seq_one_letter_code
_entity_poly.pdbx_strand_id
1 'polypeptide(L)'
;ERDSIKPYLTCTLYSPLAADDANNGEGEPAKRKTAPYRHHKLGFLHRGENPHATDPVWDETLEWEYEDNELVFLRMLIKSDDSFARNPKFAVLAVRLAYAEPGWTFLRMMDLKGKETDCTLLVKFEFEDL
;
A
#
# COMPACT_ATOMS: atom_id res chain seq x y z
N GLU A 1 -14.01 17.77 6.21
CA GLU A 1 -13.43 17.72 4.84
C GLU A 1 -12.15 16.92 4.74
N ARG A 2 -11.18 17.05 5.67
CA ARG A 2 -9.95 16.22 5.66
C ARG A 2 -10.08 14.91 6.42
N ASP A 3 -10.82 14.89 7.53
CA ASP A 3 -11.02 13.67 8.33
C ASP A 3 -12.17 12.77 7.85
N SER A 4 -12.79 13.11 6.70
CA SER A 4 -13.86 12.31 6.11
C SER A 4 -13.34 11.12 5.28
N ILE A 5 -12.08 11.16 4.85
CA ILE A 5 -11.46 10.02 4.15
C ILE A 5 -11.01 8.96 5.15
N LYS A 6 -11.03 7.70 4.73
CA LYS A 6 -10.56 6.55 5.49
C LYS A 6 -9.48 5.85 4.68
N PRO A 7 -8.25 6.41 4.66
CA PRO A 7 -7.24 5.97 3.71
C PRO A 7 -6.75 4.57 4.06
N TYR A 8 -6.48 3.77 3.04
CA TYR A 8 -5.78 2.50 3.15
C TYR A 8 -4.84 2.32 1.97
N LEU A 9 -3.77 1.57 2.20
CA LEU A 9 -2.82 1.18 1.18
C LEU A 9 -3.28 -0.15 0.57
N THR A 10 -3.33 -0.23 -0.75
CA THR A 10 -3.38 -1.49 -1.48
C THR A 10 -2.03 -1.71 -2.14
N CYS A 11 -1.45 -2.88 -1.94
CA CYS A 11 -0.28 -3.35 -2.67
C CYS A 11 -0.68 -4.51 -3.58
N THR A 12 -0.14 -4.56 -4.80
CA THR A 12 -0.37 -5.65 -5.75
C THR A 12 0.97 -6.04 -6.36
N LEU A 13 1.38 -7.27 -6.13
CA LEU A 13 2.56 -7.84 -6.74
C LEU A 13 2.25 -8.25 -8.18
N TYR A 14 3.15 -7.91 -9.09
CA TYR A 14 3.10 -8.24 -10.51
C TYR A 14 4.38 -8.99 -10.85
N SER A 15 4.23 -10.20 -11.38
CA SER A 15 5.33 -11.01 -11.91
C SER A 15 4.85 -11.68 -13.21
N PRO A 16 5.68 -11.72 -14.27
CA PRO A 16 5.33 -12.45 -15.48
C PRO A 16 5.24 -13.95 -15.25
N LEU A 17 5.96 -14.48 -14.26
CA LEU A 17 5.97 -15.91 -13.93
C LEU A 17 4.70 -16.33 -13.17
N ALA A 18 4.06 -15.38 -12.47
CA ALA A 18 2.76 -15.61 -11.80
C ALA A 18 1.55 -15.43 -12.73
N ALA A 19 1.76 -15.03 -14.00
CA ALA A 19 0.69 -14.75 -14.95
C ALA A 19 -0.08 -16.02 -15.37
N ASP A 20 0.52 -17.20 -15.18
CA ASP A 20 -0.09 -18.50 -15.44
C ASP A 20 -0.99 -18.97 -14.28
N ASP A 21 -0.67 -18.61 -13.04
CA ASP A 21 -1.43 -19.04 -11.85
C ASP A 21 -2.64 -18.14 -11.55
N ALA A 22 -2.54 -16.84 -11.85
CA ALA A 22 -3.62 -15.87 -11.62
C ALA A 22 -4.77 -15.96 -12.64
N ASN A 23 -4.51 -16.50 -13.84
CA ASN A 23 -5.55 -16.77 -14.85
C ASN A 23 -6.27 -18.11 -14.63
N ASN A 24 -5.66 -19.04 -13.88
CA ASN A 24 -6.22 -20.37 -13.61
C ASN A 24 -6.95 -20.49 -12.27
N GLY A 25 -6.94 -19.44 -11.45
CA GLY A 25 -7.70 -19.40 -10.19
C GLY A 25 -7.09 -20.22 -9.05
N GLU A 26 -5.84 -20.68 -9.19
CA GLU A 26 -5.15 -21.52 -8.19
C GLU A 26 -4.09 -20.77 -7.37
N GLY A 27 -3.81 -19.50 -7.67
CA GLY A 27 -2.92 -18.65 -6.86
C GLY A 27 -3.67 -17.76 -5.86
N GLU A 28 -3.09 -17.53 -4.67
CA GLU A 28 -3.57 -16.47 -3.77
C GLU A 28 -3.61 -15.13 -4.53
N PRO A 29 -4.64 -14.29 -4.31
CA PRO A 29 -4.67 -12.99 -4.97
C PRO A 29 -3.43 -12.20 -4.54
N ALA A 30 -2.55 -11.88 -5.50
CA ALA A 30 -1.29 -11.14 -5.31
C ALA A 30 -1.47 -9.71 -4.73
N LYS A 31 -2.68 -9.37 -4.32
CA LYS A 31 -3.08 -8.10 -3.72
C LYS A 31 -3.28 -8.25 -2.22
N ARG A 32 -2.54 -7.45 -1.46
CA ARG A 32 -2.73 -7.24 -0.03
C ARG A 32 -3.11 -5.79 0.24
N LYS A 33 -3.64 -5.50 1.42
CA LYS A 33 -4.01 -4.15 1.82
C LYS A 33 -3.94 -3.99 3.32
N THR A 34 -3.69 -2.76 3.75
CA THR A 34 -3.88 -2.38 5.15
C THR A 34 -5.37 -2.23 5.48
N ALA A 35 -5.69 -2.16 6.77
CA ALA A 35 -6.99 -1.69 7.22
C ALA A 35 -7.20 -0.19 6.84
N PRO A 36 -8.45 0.23 6.60
CA PRO A 36 -8.77 1.66 6.55
C PRO A 36 -8.39 2.35 7.85
N TYR A 37 -7.58 3.39 7.74
CA TYR A 37 -7.26 4.26 8.87
C TYR A 37 -8.55 4.94 9.35
N ARG A 38 -8.80 4.82 10.65
CA ARG A 38 -9.95 5.40 11.33
C ARG A 38 -9.44 6.02 12.61
N HIS A 39 -9.82 7.28 12.85
CA HIS A 39 -9.53 7.93 14.12
C HIS A 39 -10.07 7.12 15.29
N HIS A 40 -9.21 6.82 16.26
CA HIS A 40 -9.63 6.16 17.48
C HIS A 40 -10.56 7.09 18.27
N LYS A 41 -11.78 6.64 18.56
CA LYS A 41 -12.80 7.46 19.24
C LYS A 41 -12.60 7.56 20.76
N LEU A 42 -11.68 6.79 21.32
CA LEU A 42 -11.44 6.69 22.77
C LEU A 42 -10.09 7.32 23.13
N GLY A 43 -10.04 8.65 23.17
CA GLY A 43 -8.83 9.42 23.49
C GLY A 43 -8.29 9.26 24.91
N PHE A 44 -8.97 8.50 25.78
CA PHE A 44 -8.56 8.27 27.18
C PHE A 44 -7.52 7.16 27.36
N LEU A 45 -7.29 6.30 26.35
CA LEU A 45 -6.37 5.15 26.46
C LEU A 45 -5.06 5.30 25.67
N HIS A 46 -4.90 6.35 24.86
CA HIS A 46 -3.73 6.53 24.00
C HIS A 46 -2.93 7.79 24.37
N ARG A 47 -1.60 7.69 24.33
CA ARG A 47 -0.70 8.84 24.50
C ARG A 47 -0.60 9.59 23.16
N GLY A 48 -1.29 10.71 23.03
CA GLY A 48 -1.18 11.63 21.90
C GLY A 48 -2.48 11.88 21.13
N GLU A 49 -2.50 12.94 20.33
CA GLU A 49 -3.60 13.22 19.40
C GLU A 49 -3.57 12.23 18.23
N ASN A 50 -4.74 11.83 17.72
CA ASN A 50 -4.82 11.01 16.51
C ASN A 50 -4.22 11.78 15.32
N PRO A 51 -3.31 11.19 14.54
CA PRO A 51 -2.87 11.79 13.29
C PRO A 51 -4.06 12.12 12.38
N HIS A 52 -3.96 13.20 11.60
CA HIS A 52 -4.96 13.53 10.60
C HIS A 52 -5.13 12.39 9.59
N ALA A 53 -6.31 12.27 8.98
CA ALA A 53 -6.50 11.24 7.94
C ALA A 53 -5.64 11.47 6.67
N THR A 54 -4.95 12.60 6.56
CA THR A 54 -3.92 12.85 5.53
C THR A 54 -2.54 12.35 5.94
N ASP A 55 -2.34 12.04 7.21
CA ASP A 55 -1.08 11.54 7.81
C ASP A 55 -1.33 10.21 8.55
N PRO A 56 -1.95 9.21 7.91
CA PRO A 56 -2.32 7.96 8.56
C PRO A 56 -1.09 7.14 8.97
N VAL A 57 -1.20 6.46 10.11
CA VAL A 57 -0.23 5.44 10.55
C VAL A 57 -0.97 4.11 10.61
N TRP A 58 -0.60 3.16 9.76
CA TRP A 58 -1.20 1.82 9.74
C TRP A 58 -0.45 0.83 10.65
N ASP A 59 0.89 0.87 10.64
CA ASP A 59 1.74 -0.06 11.39
C ASP A 59 1.40 -1.54 11.11
N GLU A 60 1.23 -1.87 9.82
CA GLU A 60 0.87 -3.20 9.33
C GLU A 60 1.94 -3.72 8.36
N THR A 61 2.25 -5.01 8.46
CA THR A 61 3.12 -5.72 7.50
C THR A 61 2.27 -6.39 6.42
N LEU A 62 2.65 -6.21 5.16
CA LEU A 62 2.06 -6.92 4.02
C LEU A 62 3.13 -7.85 3.44
N GLU A 63 2.80 -9.13 3.32
CA GLU A 63 3.76 -10.18 2.96
C GLU A 63 3.34 -10.91 1.69
N TRP A 64 4.36 -11.34 0.94
CA TRP A 64 4.25 -12.14 -0.27
C TRP A 64 5.42 -13.10 -0.34
N GLU A 65 5.15 -14.33 -0.77
CA GLU A 65 6.16 -15.24 -1.31
C GLU A 65 6.13 -15.11 -2.83
N TYR A 66 7.30 -15.02 -3.46
CA TYR A 66 7.40 -14.88 -4.91
C TYR A 66 8.73 -15.41 -5.43
N GLU A 67 8.76 -15.80 -6.71
CA GLU A 67 10.00 -16.16 -7.38
C GLU A 67 10.80 -14.89 -7.73
N ASP A 68 11.95 -14.72 -7.08
CA ASP A 68 12.77 -13.53 -7.26
C ASP A 68 13.34 -13.46 -8.67
N ASN A 69 13.01 -12.38 -9.36
CA ASN A 69 13.54 -12.08 -10.67
C ASN A 69 13.43 -10.58 -10.97
N GLU A 70 14.11 -10.19 -12.05
CA GLU A 70 14.19 -8.82 -12.50
C GLU A 70 12.85 -8.18 -12.89
N LEU A 71 11.79 -8.94 -13.11
CA LEU A 71 10.50 -8.44 -13.63
C LEU A 71 9.39 -8.46 -12.58
N VAL A 72 9.75 -8.46 -11.29
CA VAL A 72 8.78 -8.36 -10.19
C VAL A 72 8.57 -6.90 -9.78
N PHE A 73 7.30 -6.48 -9.77
CA PHE A 73 6.90 -5.13 -9.43
C PHE A 73 5.84 -5.13 -8.34
N LEU A 74 6.00 -4.25 -7.33
CA LEU A 74 4.98 -3.99 -6.32
C LEU A 74 4.29 -2.66 -6.64
N ARG A 75 3.01 -2.74 -7.01
CA ARG A 75 2.17 -1.55 -7.20
C ARG A 75 1.43 -1.18 -5.93
N MET A 76 1.69 0.02 -5.43
CA MET A 76 1.08 0.65 -4.27
C MET A 76 0.02 1.68 -4.70
N LEU A 77 -1.15 1.66 -4.05
CA LEU A 77 -2.26 2.57 -4.29
C LEU A 77 -2.86 3.04 -2.96
N ILE A 78 -2.90 4.35 -2.74
CA ILE A 78 -3.68 4.94 -1.66
C ILE A 78 -5.13 5.12 -2.11
N LYS A 79 -6.06 4.63 -1.30
CA LYS A 79 -7.51 4.68 -1.55
C LYS A 79 -8.26 5.10 -0.30
N SER A 80 -9.50 5.57 -0.43
CA SER A 80 -10.41 5.78 0.70
C SER A 80 -11.52 4.73 0.76
N ASP A 81 -11.84 4.25 1.95
CA ASP A 81 -13.00 3.38 2.23
C ASP A 81 -14.28 4.22 2.39
N ASP A 82 -14.81 4.68 1.26
CA ASP A 82 -15.99 5.53 1.20
C ASP A 82 -17.25 4.68 1.10
N SER A 83 -18.20 4.92 2.01
CA SER A 83 -19.48 4.20 2.01
C SER A 83 -20.29 4.55 0.76
N PHE A 84 -20.89 3.54 0.12
CA PHE A 84 -21.81 3.68 -1.01
C PHE A 84 -21.20 4.25 -2.31
N ALA A 85 -19.87 4.31 -2.42
CA ALA A 85 -19.17 4.72 -3.63
C ALA A 85 -18.04 3.73 -3.98
N ARG A 86 -17.57 3.76 -5.24
CA ARG A 86 -16.32 3.08 -5.58
C ARG A 86 -15.18 3.81 -4.86
N ASN A 87 -14.41 3.09 -4.05
CA ASN A 87 -13.29 3.62 -3.29
C ASN A 87 -12.38 4.48 -4.18
N PRO A 88 -12.33 5.81 -3.95
CA PRO A 88 -11.52 6.70 -4.76
C PRO A 88 -10.05 6.34 -4.58
N LYS A 89 -9.26 6.50 -5.65
CA LYS A 89 -7.81 6.33 -5.64
C LYS A 89 -7.18 7.71 -5.61
N PHE A 90 -6.27 7.95 -4.69
CA PHE A 90 -5.63 9.26 -4.53
C PHE A 90 -4.25 9.31 -5.18
N ALA A 91 -3.42 8.30 -4.90
CA ALA A 91 -2.05 8.25 -5.38
C ALA A 91 -1.63 6.82 -5.72
N VAL A 92 -0.64 6.69 -6.60
CA VAL A 92 -0.11 5.42 -7.08
C VAL A 92 1.42 5.47 -7.16
N LEU A 93 2.06 4.32 -6.93
CA LEU A 93 3.46 4.08 -7.23
C LEU A 93 3.64 2.63 -7.67
N ALA A 94 4.60 2.37 -8.53
CA ALA A 94 5.07 1.01 -8.82
C ALA A 94 6.58 0.96 -8.58
N VAL A 95 7.02 -0.01 -7.78
CA VAL A 95 8.43 -0.23 -7.46
C VAL A 95 8.85 -1.56 -8.09
N ARG A 96 9.98 -1.56 -8.80
CA ARG A 96 10.65 -2.78 -9.24
C ARG A 96 11.40 -3.35 -8.04
N LEU A 97 11.05 -4.55 -7.58
CA LEU A 97 11.57 -5.07 -6.30
C LEU A 97 13.08 -5.31 -6.34
N ALA A 98 13.63 -5.70 -7.49
CA ALA A 98 15.08 -5.81 -7.69
C ALA A 98 15.88 -4.51 -7.41
N TYR A 99 15.20 -3.35 -7.37
CA TYR A 99 15.82 -2.03 -7.08
C TYR A 99 15.42 -1.48 -5.70
N ALA A 100 14.62 -2.21 -4.92
CA ALA A 100 14.22 -1.79 -3.60
C ALA A 100 15.33 -2.11 -2.60
N GLU A 101 15.90 -1.07 -1.99
CA GLU A 101 16.86 -1.24 -0.90
C GLU A 101 16.12 -1.67 0.39
N PRO A 102 16.62 -2.68 1.12
CA PRO A 102 16.08 -3.05 2.42
C PRO A 102 16.10 -1.89 3.43
N GLY A 103 15.13 -1.88 4.34
CA GLY A 103 15.02 -0.88 5.41
C GLY A 103 13.99 0.22 5.15
N TRP A 104 14.05 1.27 5.97
CA TRP A 104 13.09 2.38 5.94
C TRP A 104 13.35 3.32 4.78
N THR A 105 12.32 3.59 3.98
CA THR A 105 12.40 4.48 2.83
C THR A 105 11.14 5.32 2.63
N PHE A 106 11.33 6.56 2.21
CA PHE A 106 10.25 7.45 1.80
C PHE A 106 10.03 7.33 0.30
N LEU A 107 8.81 6.97 -0.08
CA LEU A 107 8.39 6.83 -1.46
C LEU A 107 7.52 8.02 -1.85
N ARG A 108 7.94 8.80 -2.84
CA ARG A 108 7.09 9.83 -3.45
C ARG A 108 6.10 9.17 -4.41
N MET A 109 4.81 9.41 -4.19
CA MET A 109 3.75 8.84 -5.01
C MET A 109 3.33 9.80 -6.13
N MET A 110 2.76 9.25 -7.18
CA MET A 110 2.24 9.97 -8.34
C MET A 110 0.71 10.03 -8.30
N ASP A 111 0.13 10.96 -9.04
CA ASP A 111 -1.29 10.93 -9.34
C ASP A 111 -1.60 9.81 -10.35
N LEU A 112 -2.89 9.59 -10.63
CA LEU A 112 -3.31 8.53 -11.56
C LEU A 112 -2.95 8.81 -13.03
N LYS A 113 -2.42 9.98 -13.34
CA LYS A 113 -1.93 10.38 -14.67
C LYS A 113 -0.40 10.31 -14.75
N GLY A 114 0.29 9.94 -13.68
CA GLY A 114 1.75 9.82 -13.60
C GLY A 114 2.47 11.12 -13.27
N LYS A 115 1.77 12.16 -12.81
CA LYS A 115 2.39 13.40 -12.34
C LYS A 115 2.85 13.24 -10.89
N GLU A 116 4.02 13.80 -10.56
CA GLU A 116 4.48 13.88 -9.17
C GLU A 116 3.47 14.60 -8.26
N THR A 117 3.37 14.13 -7.02
CA THR A 117 2.52 14.72 -5.98
C THR A 117 3.34 14.93 -4.70
N ASP A 118 2.76 15.69 -3.76
CA ASP A 118 3.31 15.83 -2.41
C ASP A 118 2.98 14.62 -1.51
N CYS A 119 2.27 13.61 -2.02
CA CYS A 119 1.96 12.41 -1.26
C CYS A 119 3.22 11.55 -1.12
N THR A 120 3.65 11.35 0.12
CA THR A 120 4.77 10.48 0.48
C THR A 120 4.30 9.32 1.34
N LEU A 121 4.87 8.14 1.12
CA LEU A 121 4.63 6.94 1.91
C LEU A 121 5.94 6.50 2.56
N LEU A 122 5.95 6.34 3.89
CA LEU A 122 7.05 5.71 4.59
C LEU A 122 6.78 4.20 4.65
N VAL A 123 7.71 3.40 4.15
CA VAL A 123 7.66 1.93 4.20
C VAL A 123 8.98 1.37 4.70
N LYS A 124 8.95 0.14 5.19
CA LYS A 124 10.13 -0.68 5.43
C LYS A 124 10.11 -1.86 4.47
N PHE A 125 11.14 -2.01 3.64
CA PHE A 125 11.31 -3.22 2.83
C PHE A 125 12.13 -4.24 3.60
N GLU A 126 11.64 -5.48 3.66
CA GLU A 126 12.33 -6.64 4.22
C GLU A 126 12.21 -7.77 3.21
N PHE A 127 13.31 -8.49 3.01
CA PHE A 127 13.42 -9.62 2.07
C PHE A 127 14.06 -10.78 2.81
N GLU A 128 13.50 -11.98 2.63
CA GLU A 128 13.99 -13.22 3.24
C GLU A 128 14.14 -14.27 2.14
N ASP A 129 15.29 -14.96 2.10
CA ASP A 129 15.50 -16.13 1.26
C ASP A 129 14.84 -17.35 1.94
N LEU A 130 13.93 -18.03 1.24
CA LEU A 130 13.17 -19.19 1.72
C LEU A 130 13.70 -20.54 1.20
#